data_AF-A0A1U7ISR2-F1
#
_entry.id   AF-A0A1U7ISR2-F1
#
_cell.length_a   1.000
_cell.length_b   1.000
_cell.length_c   1.000
_cell.angle_alpha   90.00
_cell.angle_beta   90.00
_cell.angle_gamma   90.00
#
_symmetry.space_group_name_H-M   'P 1'
#
loop_
_entity.id
_entity.type
_entity.pdbx_description
1 polymer ?
#
loop_
_entity_poly.entity_id
_entity_poly.type
_entity_poly.pdbx_seq_one_letter_code
_entity_poly.pdbx_strand_id
1 'polypeptide(L)'
;MKQLKIFLSFALFLLIPLTWERENQALANQHFSITQTANPESEKVMNLVWRLPEIQQKASEISRLSNGQVRVKIMLENTPTKTEPYYTVRVFEDNPDRIVTLYWFRVNMPGERITVQDEITGEYISLEQWRKK
;
A
#
# COMPACT_ATOMS: atom_id res chain seq x y z
N MET A 1 35.04 35.82 41.20
CA MET A 1 33.81 36.24 40.48
C MET A 1 33.51 35.15 39.45
N LYS A 2 32.59 34.20 39.71
CA LYS A 2 31.13 34.27 39.42
C LYS A 2 30.92 34.67 37.95
N GLN A 3 30.42 33.84 37.01
CA GLN A 3 29.28 32.91 37.10
C GLN A 3 29.41 31.75 36.09
N LEU A 4 29.26 30.52 36.57
CA LEU A 4 28.77 29.37 35.82
C LEU A 4 27.24 29.41 35.95
N LYS A 5 26.50 29.52 34.84
CA LYS A 5 25.04 29.38 34.83
C LYS A 5 24.69 28.09 34.12
N ILE A 6 24.44 27.05 34.91
CA ILE A 6 23.64 25.90 34.50
C ILE A 6 22.21 26.18 34.93
N PHE A 7 21.29 26.25 33.97
CA PHE A 7 19.85 26.02 34.08
C PHE A 7 19.35 25.80 32.64
N LEU A 8 18.39 24.95 32.30
CA LEU A 8 17.77 23.77 32.87
C LEU A 8 16.93 23.23 31.69
N SER A 9 17.01 21.94 31.42
CA SER A 9 16.04 21.08 30.71
C SER A 9 14.93 21.72 29.84
N PHE A 10 14.94 21.40 28.54
CA PHE A 10 13.70 21.06 27.81
C PHE A 10 13.93 19.73 27.07
N ALA A 11 14.23 18.68 27.85
CA ALA A 11 13.90 17.33 27.44
C ALA A 11 12.38 17.17 27.56
N LEU A 12 11.65 17.47 26.48
CA LEU A 12 10.23 17.11 26.34
C LEU A 12 9.88 16.81 24.88
N PHE A 13 10.60 15.86 24.29
CA PHE A 13 10.18 15.12 23.09
C PHE A 13 10.57 13.65 23.26
N LEU A 14 10.08 13.03 24.34
CA LEU A 14 10.14 11.58 24.53
C LEU A 14 8.74 11.11 24.89
N LEU A 15 7.98 10.74 23.84
CA LEU A 15 6.87 9.77 23.80
C LEU A 15 5.94 10.06 22.60
N ILE A 16 6.51 10.27 21.41
CA ILE A 16 5.84 9.72 20.23
C ILE A 16 6.18 8.22 20.31
N PRO A 17 5.21 7.30 20.37
CA PRO A 17 5.53 5.91 20.57
C PRO A 17 6.42 5.44 19.42
N LEU A 18 7.63 5.00 19.77
CA LEU A 18 8.66 4.40 18.91
C LEU A 18 8.14 3.18 18.10
N THR A 19 6.89 2.78 18.36
CA THR A 19 6.17 1.70 17.70
C THR A 19 5.57 2.12 16.37
N TRP A 20 5.18 3.40 16.19
CA TRP A 20 4.49 3.85 14.96
C TRP A 20 5.42 3.88 13.74
N GLU A 21 6.63 4.43 13.90
CA GLU A 21 7.66 4.42 12.85
C GLU A 21 8.10 2.98 12.52
N ARG A 22 8.21 2.14 13.55
CA ARG A 22 8.67 0.74 13.41
C ARG A 22 7.61 -0.15 12.75
N GLU A 23 6.32 0.09 13.00
CA GLU A 23 5.21 -0.60 12.33
C GLU A 23 5.13 -0.16 10.86
N ASN A 24 5.23 1.14 10.57
CA ASN A 24 5.27 1.65 9.20
C ASN A 24 6.50 1.14 8.43
N GLN A 25 7.67 1.06 9.07
CA GLN A 25 8.87 0.48 8.46
C GLN A 25 8.76 -1.05 8.32
N ALA A 26 8.14 -1.77 9.26
CA ALA A 26 7.94 -3.21 9.15
C ALA A 26 6.93 -3.58 8.05
N LEU A 27 5.90 -2.77 7.85
CA LEU A 27 4.93 -2.88 6.74
C LEU A 27 5.60 -2.54 5.40
N ALA A 28 6.42 -1.48 5.36
CA ALA A 28 7.21 -1.14 4.17
C ALA A 28 8.25 -2.21 3.81
N ASN A 29 8.78 -2.91 4.82
CA ASN A 29 9.76 -3.99 4.66
C ASN A 29 9.11 -5.39 4.52
N GLN A 30 7.78 -5.51 4.52
CA GLN A 30 7.15 -6.74 4.10
C GLN A 30 7.40 -6.91 2.59
N HIS A 31 8.46 -7.67 2.28
CA HIS A 31 8.59 -8.34 1.00
C HIS A 31 7.38 -9.24 0.83
N PHE A 32 6.38 -8.75 0.10
CA PHE A 32 5.29 -9.57 -0.36
C PHE A 32 5.89 -10.77 -1.12
N SER A 33 5.41 -12.00 -0.85
CA SER A 33 5.71 -13.13 -1.72
C SER A 33 4.98 -12.87 -3.03
N ILE A 34 5.68 -12.20 -3.95
CA ILE A 34 5.24 -11.97 -5.31
C ILE A 34 4.91 -13.33 -5.88
N THR A 35 3.62 -13.64 -5.95
CA THR A 35 3.17 -14.94 -6.42
C THR A 35 3.32 -14.89 -7.94
N GLN A 36 4.50 -15.28 -8.39
CA GLN A 36 4.84 -15.59 -9.79
C GLN A 36 4.71 -14.41 -10.77
N THR A 37 5.76 -13.60 -10.92
CA THR A 37 5.91 -12.72 -12.10
C THR A 37 7.08 -13.15 -12.98
N ALA A 38 6.78 -13.39 -14.25
CA ALA A 38 7.74 -13.83 -15.26
C ALA A 38 8.65 -12.72 -15.81
N ASN A 39 8.44 -11.43 -15.45
CA ASN A 39 9.28 -10.32 -15.91
C ASN A 39 9.41 -9.17 -14.87
N PRO A 40 10.47 -8.34 -14.93
CA PRO A 40 10.71 -7.24 -13.98
C PRO A 40 9.70 -6.07 -14.04
N GLU A 41 9.06 -5.85 -15.18
CA GLU A 41 8.09 -4.76 -15.34
C GLU A 41 6.79 -5.07 -14.57
N SER A 42 6.35 -6.33 -14.60
CA SER A 42 5.23 -6.84 -13.81
C SER A 42 5.44 -6.65 -12.31
N GLU A 43 6.66 -6.93 -11.82
CA GLU A 43 7.02 -6.67 -10.42
C GLU A 43 6.97 -5.16 -10.10
N LYS A 44 7.53 -4.32 -10.98
CA LYS A 44 7.47 -2.87 -10.84
C LYS A 44 6.02 -2.37 -10.76
N VAL A 45 5.13 -2.87 -11.62
CA VAL A 45 3.71 -2.52 -11.65
C VAL A 45 3.01 -2.84 -10.33
N MET A 46 3.21 -4.04 -9.79
CA MET A 46 2.63 -4.39 -8.49
C MET A 46 3.22 -3.55 -7.36
N ASN A 47 4.53 -3.27 -7.38
CA ASN A 47 5.18 -2.41 -6.39
C ASN A 47 4.68 -0.96 -6.44
N LEU A 48 4.25 -0.45 -7.59
CA LEU A 48 3.62 0.87 -7.69
C LEU A 48 2.28 0.91 -6.96
N VAL A 49 1.44 -0.10 -7.16
CA VAL A 49 0.12 -0.19 -6.51
C VAL A 49 0.26 -0.50 -5.02
N TRP A 50 1.16 -1.41 -4.63
CA TRP A 50 1.38 -1.77 -3.22
C TRP A 50 1.82 -0.56 -2.39
N ARG A 51 2.68 0.30 -2.94
CA ARG A 51 3.20 1.49 -2.24
C ARG A 51 2.22 2.65 -2.13
N LEU A 52 1.00 2.52 -2.64
CA LEU A 52 -0.04 3.53 -2.42
C LEU A 52 -0.36 3.61 -0.91
N PRO A 53 -0.36 4.81 -0.31
CA PRO A 53 -0.65 4.98 1.12
C PRO A 53 -1.98 4.34 1.56
N GLU A 54 -2.99 4.42 0.69
CA GLU A 54 -4.32 3.86 0.92
C GLU A 54 -4.28 2.33 1.06
N ILE A 55 -3.44 1.67 0.26
CA ILE A 55 -3.25 0.22 0.29
C ILE A 55 -2.47 -0.20 1.53
N GLN A 56 -1.39 0.52 1.87
CA GLN A 56 -0.62 0.26 3.10
C GLN A 56 -1.48 0.44 4.36
N GLN A 57 -2.28 1.51 4.42
CA GLN A 57 -3.18 1.78 5.53
C GLN A 57 -4.23 0.68 5.67
N LYS A 58 -4.87 0.28 4.55
CA LYS A 58 -5.86 -0.81 4.56
C LYS A 58 -5.24 -2.15 4.97
N ALA A 59 -4.03 -2.45 4.49
CA ALA A 59 -3.29 -3.66 4.86
C ALA A 59 -2.98 -3.70 6.37
N SER A 60 -2.50 -2.60 6.93
CA SER A 60 -2.27 -2.47 8.37
C SER A 60 -3.56 -2.64 9.17
N GLU A 61 -4.63 -1.97 8.76
CA GLU A 61 -5.94 -2.03 9.42
C GLU A 61 -6.48 -3.47 9.48
N ILE A 62 -6.51 -4.16 8.33
CA ILE A 62 -7.03 -5.53 8.23
C ILE A 62 -6.17 -6.50 9.03
N SER A 63 -4.85 -6.40 8.91
CA SER A 63 -3.93 -7.24 9.70
C SER A 63 -4.16 -7.03 11.20
N ARG A 64 -4.25 -5.77 11.66
CA ARG A 64 -4.48 -5.44 13.07
C ARG A 64 -5.84 -5.95 13.57
N LEU A 65 -6.92 -5.71 12.82
CA LEU A 65 -8.27 -6.12 13.22
C LEU A 65 -8.46 -7.64 13.23
N SER A 66 -7.71 -8.36 12.40
CA SER A 66 -7.73 -9.82 12.33
C SER A 66 -6.67 -10.51 13.18
N ASN A 67 -5.88 -9.77 13.98
CA ASN A 67 -4.71 -10.29 14.69
C ASN A 67 -3.73 -11.05 13.77
N GLY A 68 -3.58 -10.58 12.52
CA GLY A 68 -2.70 -11.14 11.50
C GLY A 68 -3.24 -12.37 10.77
N GLN A 69 -4.45 -12.84 11.10
CA GLN A 69 -5.06 -14.00 10.41
C GLN A 69 -5.45 -13.68 8.97
N VAL A 70 -5.80 -12.42 8.69
CA VAL A 70 -6.11 -11.93 7.35
C VAL A 70 -5.01 -10.99 6.91
N ARG A 71 -4.51 -11.18 5.70
CA ARG A 71 -3.49 -10.30 5.11
C ARG A 71 -3.99 -9.75 3.80
N VAL A 72 -3.66 -8.49 3.53
CA VAL A 72 -3.86 -7.93 2.20
C VAL A 72 -2.72 -8.38 1.30
N LYS A 73 -3.07 -8.84 0.11
CA LYS A 73 -2.17 -9.32 -0.93
C LYS A 73 -2.44 -8.59 -2.24
N ILE A 74 -1.48 -8.65 -3.15
CA ILE A 74 -1.58 -8.09 -4.49
C ILE A 74 -1.26 -9.15 -5.54
N MET A 75 -1.94 -9.10 -6.68
CA MET A 75 -1.68 -10.01 -7.80
C MET A 75 -1.81 -9.28 -9.12
N LEU A 76 -0.94 -9.63 -10.05
CA LEU A 76 -1.09 -9.25 -11.44
C LEU A 76 -2.09 -10.18 -12.11
N GLU A 77 -3.19 -9.62 -12.57
CA GLU A 77 -4.28 -10.39 -13.20
C GLU A 77 -4.08 -10.47 -14.71
N ASN A 78 -3.84 -9.32 -15.34
CA ASN A 78 -3.59 -9.24 -16.79
C ASN A 78 -2.38 -8.36 -17.09
N THR A 79 -1.65 -8.72 -18.15
CA THR A 79 -0.63 -7.88 -18.79
C THR A 79 -1.21 -7.13 -20.01
N PRO A 80 -0.60 -6.02 -20.45
CA PRO A 80 -1.08 -5.25 -21.59
C PRO A 80 -1.25 -6.10 -22.86
N THR A 81 -2.33 -5.85 -23.57
CA THR A 81 -2.61 -6.38 -24.91
C THR A 81 -2.84 -5.24 -25.88
N LYS A 82 -3.06 -5.54 -27.17
CA LYS A 82 -3.35 -4.52 -28.19
C LYS A 82 -4.67 -3.77 -27.91
N THR A 83 -5.65 -4.44 -27.30
CA THR A 83 -6.98 -3.88 -27.01
C THR A 83 -7.08 -3.32 -25.59
N GLU A 84 -6.26 -3.85 -24.68
CA GLU A 84 -6.19 -3.41 -23.29
C GLU A 84 -4.74 -3.01 -22.96
N PRO A 85 -4.32 -1.77 -23.29
CA PRO A 85 -2.93 -1.35 -23.18
C PRO A 85 -2.52 -0.99 -21.74
N TYR A 86 -2.96 -1.77 -20.76
CA TYR A 86 -2.70 -1.59 -19.33
C TYR A 86 -2.50 -2.93 -18.63
N TYR A 87 -1.76 -2.91 -17.53
CA TYR A 87 -1.75 -4.00 -16.57
C TYR A 87 -3.01 -3.91 -15.70
N THR A 88 -3.57 -5.06 -15.35
CA THR A 88 -4.64 -5.15 -14.34
C THR A 88 -4.08 -5.75 -13.07
N VAL A 89 -4.25 -5.05 -11.95
CA VAL A 89 -3.72 -5.44 -10.65
C VAL A 89 -4.87 -5.55 -9.67
N ARG A 90 -4.96 -6.68 -8.98
CA ARG A 90 -5.95 -6.91 -7.93
C ARG A 90 -5.31 -6.83 -6.56
N VAL A 91 -5.93 -6.06 -5.67
CA VAL A 91 -5.63 -6.06 -4.24
C VAL A 91 -6.77 -6.78 -3.52
N PHE A 92 -6.43 -7.75 -2.67
CA PHE A 92 -7.41 -8.63 -2.04
C PHE A 92 -7.01 -9.03 -0.63
N GLU A 93 -8.01 -9.36 0.19
CA GLU A 93 -7.83 -10.06 1.46
C GLU A 93 -7.61 -11.55 1.20
N ASP A 94 -6.50 -12.05 1.70
CA ASP A 94 -6.20 -13.47 1.82
C ASP A 94 -6.71 -13.95 3.18
N ASN A 95 -7.99 -14.31 3.22
CA ASN A 95 -8.59 -14.96 4.38
C ASN A 95 -8.38 -16.48 4.28
N PRO A 96 -8.36 -17.21 5.41
CA PRO A 96 -8.26 -18.67 5.40
C PRO A 96 -9.33 -19.38 4.57
N ASP A 97 -10.55 -18.84 4.53
CA ASP A 97 -11.72 -19.49 3.93
C ASP A 97 -12.08 -18.94 2.55
N ARG A 98 -11.62 -17.73 2.20
CA ARG A 98 -11.98 -17.06 0.95
C ARG A 98 -11.03 -15.93 0.58
N ILE A 99 -10.97 -15.65 -0.71
CA ILE A 99 -10.34 -14.43 -1.23
C ILE A 99 -11.43 -13.37 -1.40
N VAL A 100 -11.21 -12.19 -0.83
CA VAL A 100 -12.12 -11.04 -0.98
C VAL A 100 -11.40 -9.92 -1.72
N THR A 101 -11.91 -9.52 -2.88
CA THR A 101 -11.29 -8.40 -3.61
C THR A 101 -11.59 -7.09 -2.91
N LEU A 102 -10.55 -6.30 -2.67
CA LEU A 102 -10.66 -4.95 -2.12
C LEU A 102 -10.70 -3.91 -3.25
N TYR A 103 -9.74 -4.01 -4.18
CA TYR A 103 -9.57 -3.01 -5.23
C TYR A 103 -9.08 -3.64 -6.53
N TRP A 104 -9.52 -3.06 -7.64
CA TRP A 104 -8.97 -3.28 -8.97
C TRP A 104 -8.26 -2.03 -9.46
N PHE A 105 -7.02 -2.19 -9.91
CA PHE A 105 -6.24 -1.12 -10.50
C PHE A 105 -5.91 -1.43 -11.94
N ARG A 106 -5.85 -0.37 -12.76
CA ARG A 106 -5.19 -0.39 -14.07
C ARG A 106 -3.95 0.48 -14.02
N VAL A 107 -2.83 -0.06 -14.51
CA VAL A 107 -1.54 0.63 -14.55
C VAL A 107 -1.08 0.71 -15.99
N ASN A 108 -0.91 1.93 -16.51
CA ASN A 108 -0.38 2.16 -17.86
C ASN A 108 1.12 2.41 -17.81
N MET A 109 1.86 1.71 -18.66
CA MET A 109 3.31 1.84 -18.83
C MET A 109 3.65 2.15 -20.30
N PRO A 110 4.67 2.98 -20.59
CA PRO A 110 5.43 3.80 -19.64
C PRO A 110 4.63 5.04 -19.18
N GLY A 111 4.84 5.49 -17.94
CA GLY A 111 4.18 6.68 -17.39
C GLY A 111 3.47 6.47 -16.05
N GLU A 112 3.40 5.23 -15.58
CA GLU A 112 2.95 4.87 -14.22
C GLU A 112 1.58 5.46 -13.86
N ARG A 113 0.71 5.61 -14.87
CA ARG A 113 -0.63 6.16 -14.66
C ARG A 113 -1.51 5.07 -14.06
N ILE A 114 -1.88 5.27 -12.81
CA ILE A 114 -2.74 4.38 -12.04
C ILE A 114 -4.17 4.92 -12.07
N THR A 115 -5.11 4.04 -12.37
CA THR A 115 -6.55 4.25 -12.16
C THR A 115 -7.09 3.13 -11.31
N VAL A 116 -8.12 3.41 -10.53
CA VAL A 116 -8.78 2.46 -9.63
C VAL A 116 -10.22 2.31 -10.08
N GLN A 117 -10.72 1.08 -10.03
CA GLN A 117 -12.14 0.85 -10.23
C GLN A 117 -12.90 1.40 -9.03
N ASP A 118 -13.81 2.31 -9.31
CA ASP A 118 -14.75 2.80 -8.33
C ASP A 118 -15.77 1.72 -7.96
N GLU A 119 -15.89 1.39 -6.68
CA GLU A 119 -16.79 0.33 -6.22
C GLU A 119 -18.28 0.66 -6.38
N ILE A 120 -18.63 1.95 -6.50
CA ILE A 120 -20.03 2.39 -6.63
C ILE A 120 -20.46 2.37 -8.11
N THR A 121 -19.66 2.99 -8.98
CA THR A 121 -20.02 3.15 -10.40
C THR A 121 -19.47 2.05 -11.29
N GLY A 122 -18.44 1.32 -10.85
CA GLY A 122 -17.70 0.35 -11.66
C GLY A 122 -16.74 0.97 -12.67
N GLU A 123 -16.70 2.31 -12.77
CA GLU A 123 -15.82 3.04 -13.68
C GLU A 123 -14.39 3.13 -13.14
N TYR A 124 -13.40 3.24 -14.03
CA TYR A 124 -12.02 3.47 -13.62
C TYR A 124 -11.75 4.97 -13.52
N ILE A 125 -11.46 5.43 -12.30
CA ILE A 125 -11.18 6.84 -11.99
C ILE A 125 -9.71 7.04 -11.64
N SER A 126 -9.23 8.29 -11.72
CA SER A 126 -7.86 8.61 -11.29
C SER A 126 -7.70 8.46 -9.78
N LEU A 127 -6.46 8.25 -9.31
CA LEU A 127 -6.18 8.26 -7.87
C LEU A 127 -6.56 9.60 -7.21
N GLU A 128 -6.43 10.72 -7.92
CA GLU A 128 -6.84 12.03 -7.41
C GLU A 128 -8.36 12.10 -7.19
N GLN A 129 -9.15 11.57 -8.13
CA GLN A 129 -10.60 11.51 -7.99
C GLN A 129 -11.00 10.56 -6.85
N TRP A 130 -10.34 9.41 -6.75
CA TRP A 130 -10.59 8.46 -5.67
C TRP A 130 -10.33 9.05 -4.29
N ARG A 131 -9.24 9.80 -4.12
CA ARG A 131 -8.87 10.50 -2.87
C ARG A 131 -9.81 11.63 -2.45
N LYS A 132 -10.67 12.11 -3.35
CA LYS A 132 -11.64 13.18 -3.07
C LYS A 132 -13.00 12.63 -2.60
N LYS A 133 -13.17 11.31 -2.60
CA LYS A 133 -14.33 10.64 -2.01
C LYS A 133 -14.22 10.64 -0.49
#